data_AF-A0A6G0VR08-F1
#
_entry.id   AF-A0A6G0VR08-F1
#
_cell.length_a   1.000
_cell.length_b   1.000
_cell.length_c   1.000
_cell.angle_alpha   90.00
_cell.angle_beta   90.00
_cell.angle_gamma   90.00
#
_symmetry.space_group_name_H-M   'P 1'
#
loop_
_entity.id
_entity.type
_entity.pdbx_description
1 polymer ?
#
loop_
_entity_poly.entity_id
_entity_poly.type
_entity_poly.pdbx_seq_one_letter_code
_entity_poly.pdbx_strand_id
1 'polypeptide(L)'
;MNSRIDKIENDIKIAGMTYEKIRSRRHSIKTARILSAKPHSADVERLISYYNLLKTATRSSLSPTVINDSLYVKINMPALDEFDPQPAVFNWLNKKKRHSKMHTHAKNQEWYQGVFDEVKEYDLINNIELGKIQF
;
A
#
# COMPACT_ATOMS: atom_id res chain seq x y z
N MET A 1 61.85 28.58 19.60
CA MET A 1 60.46 28.70 20.12
C MET A 1 59.40 28.37 19.06
N ASN A 2 59.71 28.43 17.76
CA ASN A 2 58.74 28.21 16.67
C ASN A 2 58.39 26.75 16.38
N SER A 3 59.30 25.78 16.57
CA SER A 3 59.01 24.37 16.18
C SER A 3 57.87 23.71 16.96
N ARG A 4 57.56 24.20 18.17
CA ARG A 4 56.44 23.69 18.98
C ARG A 4 55.10 24.22 18.49
N ILE A 5 55.08 25.43 17.95
CA ILE A 5 53.90 26.04 17.34
C ILE A 5 53.65 25.39 15.97
N ASP A 6 54.70 25.23 15.15
CA ASP A 6 54.61 24.58 13.84
C ASP A 6 54.07 23.14 13.95
N LYS A 7 54.46 22.42 15.01
CA LYS A 7 53.94 21.07 15.30
C LYS A 7 52.44 21.09 15.62
N ILE A 8 52.00 22.05 16.44
CA ILE A 8 50.59 22.19 16.80
C ILE A 8 49.74 22.53 15.57
N GLU A 9 50.22 23.41 14.71
CA GLU A 9 49.53 23.77 13.46
C GLU A 9 49.37 22.56 12.53
N ASN A 10 50.40 21.74 12.41
CA ASN A 10 50.36 20.52 11.61
C ASN A 10 49.39 19.48 12.20
N ASP A 11 49.38 19.31 13.53
CA ASP A 11 48.47 18.40 14.22
C ASP A 11 46.99 18.84 14.04
N ILE A 12 46.70 20.14 14.11
CA ILE A 12 45.37 20.70 13.84
C ILE A 12 44.94 20.44 12.39
N LYS A 13 45.85 20.60 11.42
CA LYS A 13 45.57 20.34 10.01
C LYS A 13 45.26 18.86 9.74
N ILE A 14 46.01 17.96 10.36
CA ILE A 14 45.78 16.50 10.29
C ILE A 14 44.43 16.14 10.92
N ALA A 15 44.09 16.72 12.07
CA ALA A 15 42.79 16.54 12.72
C ALA A 15 41.61 17.03 11.84
N GLY A 16 41.76 18.18 11.17
CA GLY A 16 40.76 18.68 10.23
C GLY A 16 40.56 17.77 9.01
N MET A 17 41.65 17.30 8.39
CA MET A 17 41.58 16.38 7.25
C MET A 17 40.95 15.02 7.62
N THR A 18 41.28 14.50 8.81
CA THR A 18 40.71 13.25 9.30
C THR A 18 39.22 13.37 9.61
N TYR A 19 38.78 14.51 10.17
CA TYR A 19 37.36 14.77 10.41
C TYR A 19 36.54 14.78 9.11
N GLU A 20 37.00 15.51 8.08
CA GLU A 20 36.30 15.57 6.79
C GLU A 20 36.28 14.21 6.09
N LYS A 21 37.36 13.42 6.20
CA LYS A 21 37.40 12.04 5.68
C LYS A 21 36.38 11.14 6.38
N ILE A 22 36.24 11.24 7.71
CA ILE A 22 35.24 10.49 8.48
C ILE A 22 33.82 10.94 8.11
N ARG A 23 33.60 12.24 7.94
CA ARG A 23 32.30 12.82 7.55
C ARG A 23 31.86 12.35 6.17
N SER A 24 32.74 12.42 5.18
CA SER A 24 32.50 11.92 3.82
C SER A 24 32.19 10.43 3.81
N ARG A 25 32.97 9.62 4.55
CA ARG A 25 32.73 8.17 4.68
C ARG A 25 31.39 7.85 5.35
N ARG A 26 30.98 8.62 6.36
CA ARG A 26 29.65 8.46 6.98
C ARG A 26 28.54 8.81 6.00
N HIS A 27 28.73 9.83 5.16
CA HIS A 27 27.74 10.21 4.15
C HIS A 27 27.59 9.12 3.09
N SER A 28 28.72 8.57 2.59
CA SER A 28 28.70 7.48 1.61
C SER A 28 28.11 6.18 2.16
N ILE A 29 28.35 5.84 3.43
CA ILE A 29 27.72 4.68 4.08
C ILE A 29 26.21 4.88 4.20
N LYS A 30 25.75 6.09 4.55
CA LYS A 30 24.31 6.39 4.63
C LYS A 30 23.63 6.28 3.27
N THR A 31 24.21 6.85 2.22
CA THR A 31 23.66 6.73 0.86
C THR A 31 23.71 5.30 0.35
N ALA A 32 24.79 4.57 0.58
CA ALA A 32 24.89 3.14 0.23
C ALA A 32 23.81 2.31 0.93
N ARG A 33 23.53 2.57 2.22
CA ARG A 33 22.45 1.90 2.97
C ARG A 33 21.06 2.23 2.41
N ILE A 34 20.82 3.48 2.05
CA ILE A 34 19.54 3.91 1.43
C ILE A 34 19.38 3.28 0.05
N LEU A 35 20.45 3.19 -0.74
CA LEU A 35 20.45 2.55 -2.05
C LEU A 35 20.28 1.03 -1.94
N SER A 36 20.93 0.37 -0.99
CA SER A 36 20.77 -1.07 -0.75
C SER A 36 19.42 -1.43 -0.14
N ALA A 37 18.82 -0.52 0.64
CA ALA A 37 17.50 -0.69 1.23
C ALA A 37 16.37 -0.41 0.24
N LYS A 38 16.65 0.11 -0.96
CA LYS A 38 15.65 0.25 -2.02
C LYS A 38 15.52 -1.06 -2.79
N PRO A 39 14.37 -1.75 -2.73
CA PRO A 39 14.04 -2.87 -3.59
C PRO A 39 13.64 -2.29 -4.95
N HIS A 40 14.64 -1.90 -5.77
CA HIS A 40 14.41 -0.86 -6.77
C HIS A 40 13.54 -1.31 -7.97
N SER A 41 13.43 -2.60 -8.27
CA SER A 41 12.61 -3.10 -9.38
C SER A 41 11.54 -4.10 -8.94
N ALA A 42 11.90 -5.12 -8.17
CA ALA A 42 10.98 -6.23 -7.86
C ALA A 42 9.71 -5.78 -7.11
N ASP A 43 9.83 -4.84 -6.17
CA ASP A 43 8.65 -4.36 -5.42
C ASP A 43 7.78 -3.41 -6.25
N VAL A 44 8.40 -2.64 -7.15
CA VAL A 44 7.67 -1.80 -8.11
C VAL A 44 6.94 -2.69 -9.13
N GLU A 45 7.59 -3.72 -9.64
CA GLU A 45 7.00 -4.71 -10.54
C GLU A 45 5.86 -5.48 -9.86
N ARG A 46 6.03 -5.85 -8.59
CA ARG A 46 4.98 -6.47 -7.78
C ARG A 46 3.80 -5.53 -7.57
N LEU A 47 4.04 -4.26 -7.28
CA LEU A 47 3.00 -3.22 -7.16
C LEU A 47 2.22 -3.08 -8.48
N ILE A 48 2.91 -2.99 -9.63
CA ILE A 48 2.30 -2.90 -10.95
C ILE A 48 1.49 -4.16 -11.26
N SER A 49 2.01 -5.33 -10.94
CA SER A 49 1.31 -6.61 -11.09
C SER A 49 -0.01 -6.62 -10.30
N TYR A 50 0.01 -6.21 -9.04
CA TYR A 50 -1.21 -6.09 -8.23
C TYR A 50 -2.18 -5.04 -8.76
N TYR A 51 -1.69 -3.92 -9.27
CA TYR A 51 -2.53 -2.91 -9.90
C TYR A 51 -3.27 -3.47 -11.12
N ASN A 52 -2.58 -4.23 -11.98
CA ASN A 52 -3.18 -4.84 -13.16
C ASN A 52 -4.25 -5.90 -12.80
N LEU A 53 -4.06 -6.63 -11.70
CA LEU A 53 -5.07 -7.55 -11.17
C LEU A 53 -6.30 -6.82 -10.59
N LEU A 54 -6.09 -5.64 -9.99
CA LEU A 54 -7.18 -4.83 -9.43
C LEU A 54 -7.98 -4.10 -10.51
N LYS A 55 -7.31 -3.54 -11.52
CA LYS A 55 -7.91 -2.72 -12.57
C LYS A 55 -8.31 -3.56 -13.77
N THR A 56 -9.44 -4.26 -13.64
CA THR A 56 -10.08 -5.00 -14.74
C THR A 56 -11.10 -4.13 -15.48
N ALA A 57 -11.52 -4.53 -16.68
CA ALA A 57 -12.55 -3.82 -17.47
C ALA A 57 -13.85 -3.61 -16.68
N THR A 58 -14.26 -4.61 -15.90
CA THR A 58 -15.43 -4.58 -15.01
C THR A 58 -15.24 -3.72 -13.76
N ARG A 59 -13.99 -3.40 -13.38
CA ARG A 59 -13.63 -2.59 -12.21
C ARG A 59 -13.00 -1.25 -12.61
N SER A 60 -13.25 -0.82 -13.83
CA SER A 60 -12.76 0.44 -14.39
C SER A 60 -13.27 1.67 -13.62
N SER A 61 -14.38 1.55 -12.90
CA SER A 61 -14.96 2.61 -12.04
C SER A 61 -14.37 2.69 -10.62
N LEU A 62 -13.43 1.82 -10.24
CA LEU A 62 -12.76 1.89 -8.93
C LEU A 62 -12.12 3.27 -8.71
N SER A 63 -12.41 3.88 -7.55
CA SER A 63 -11.83 5.17 -7.19
C SER A 63 -10.31 5.04 -6.96
N PRO A 64 -9.53 6.09 -7.27
CA PRO A 64 -8.10 6.08 -7.00
C PRO A 64 -7.75 5.83 -5.53
N THR A 65 -8.58 6.32 -4.60
CA THR A 65 -8.41 6.14 -3.16
C THR A 65 -8.49 4.66 -2.76
N VAL A 66 -9.50 3.94 -3.25
CA VAL A 66 -9.68 2.51 -2.97
C VAL A 66 -8.55 1.69 -3.58
N ILE A 67 -8.09 2.05 -4.78
CA ILE A 67 -6.96 1.39 -5.42
C ILE A 67 -5.70 1.57 -4.56
N ASN A 68 -5.42 2.80 -4.11
CA ASN A 68 -4.26 3.10 -3.28
C ASN A 68 -4.31 2.33 -1.95
N ASP A 69 -5.45 2.35 -1.25
CA ASP A 69 -5.63 1.63 0.01
C ASP A 69 -5.45 0.12 -0.16
N SER A 70 -5.98 -0.45 -1.25
CA SER A 70 -5.85 -1.87 -1.56
C SER A 70 -4.39 -2.27 -1.83
N LEU A 71 -3.66 -1.46 -2.61
CA LEU A 71 -2.24 -1.69 -2.90
C LEU A 71 -1.39 -1.55 -1.64
N TYR A 72 -1.71 -0.56 -0.79
CA TYR A 72 -1.03 -0.36 0.48
C TYR A 72 -1.15 -1.58 1.39
N VAL A 73 -2.36 -2.13 1.54
CA VAL A 73 -2.57 -3.37 2.30
C VAL A 73 -1.78 -4.52 1.67
N LYS A 74 -1.86 -4.71 0.35
CA LYS A 74 -1.20 -5.85 -0.31
C LYS A 74 0.32 -5.86 -0.18
N ILE A 75 0.97 -4.71 -0.05
CA ILE A 75 2.42 -4.60 0.08
C ILE A 75 2.89 -4.61 1.53
N ASN A 76 2.15 -3.94 2.42
CA ASN A 76 2.60 -3.73 3.80
C ASN A 76 1.96 -4.69 4.80
N MET A 77 0.99 -5.52 4.39
CA MET A 77 0.39 -6.50 5.29
C MET A 77 1.45 -7.54 5.71
N PRO A 78 1.61 -7.77 7.02
CA PRO A 78 2.49 -8.82 7.50
C PRO A 78 1.97 -10.20 7.10
N ALA A 79 2.77 -11.24 7.34
CA ALA A 79 2.30 -12.60 7.17
C ALA A 79 1.08 -12.87 8.09
N LEU A 80 0.20 -13.80 7.69
CA LEU A 80 -1.09 -14.01 8.37
C LEU A 80 -0.94 -14.47 9.82
N ASP A 81 0.15 -15.16 10.13
CA ASP A 81 0.56 -15.59 11.47
C ASP A 81 1.06 -14.43 12.34
N GLU A 82 1.66 -13.40 11.74
CA GLU A 82 2.14 -12.19 12.42
C GLU A 82 1.08 -11.08 12.46
N PHE A 83 -0.04 -11.23 11.75
CA PHE A 83 -1.08 -10.22 11.70
C PHE A 83 -1.90 -10.20 12.98
N ASP A 84 -1.78 -9.10 13.74
CA ASP A 84 -2.64 -8.83 14.90
C ASP A 84 -3.91 -8.05 14.49
N PRO A 85 -5.10 -8.66 14.53
CA PRO A 85 -6.35 -7.97 14.19
C PRO A 85 -6.86 -7.05 15.31
N GLN A 86 -6.34 -7.17 16.53
CA GLN A 86 -6.91 -6.52 17.72
C GLN A 86 -7.02 -4.99 17.60
N PRO A 87 -6.02 -4.26 17.07
CA PRO A 87 -6.10 -2.81 16.88
C PRO A 87 -7.20 -2.42 15.89
N ALA A 88 -7.35 -3.19 14.80
CA ALA A 88 -8.37 -2.93 13.78
C ALA A 88 -9.78 -3.16 14.35
N VAL A 89 -9.98 -4.23 15.12
CA VAL A 89 -11.25 -4.54 15.79
C VAL A 89 -11.59 -3.46 16.81
N PHE A 90 -10.64 -3.03 17.63
CA PHE A 90 -10.86 -1.97 18.62
C PHE A 90 -11.24 -0.64 17.96
N ASN A 91 -10.53 -0.27 16.89
CA ASN A 91 -10.86 0.91 16.09
C ASN A 91 -12.24 0.81 15.46
N TRP A 92 -12.64 -0.36 14.99
CA TRP A 92 -13.96 -0.58 14.41
C TRP A 92 -15.09 -0.50 15.44
N LEU A 93 -14.91 -1.09 16.63
CA LEU A 93 -15.88 -1.02 17.73
C LEU A 93 -16.14 0.42 18.17
N ASN A 94 -15.07 1.23 18.24
CA ASN A 94 -15.13 2.63 18.66
C ASN A 94 -15.64 3.59 17.59
N LYS A 95 -15.81 3.15 16.33
CA LYS A 95 -16.38 4.00 15.27
C LYS A 95 -17.88 4.21 15.50
N LYS A 96 -18.29 5.48 15.57
CA LYS A 96 -19.71 5.89 15.70
C LYS A 96 -20.60 5.46 14.52
N LYS A 97 -20.03 5.32 13.32
CA LYS A 97 -20.71 4.81 12.12
C LYS A 97 -19.95 3.58 11.64
N ARG A 98 -20.50 2.38 11.90
CA ARG A 98 -19.86 1.11 11.53
C ARG A 98 -20.28 0.60 10.15
N HIS A 99 -21.46 1.01 9.67
CA HIS A 99 -22.01 0.64 8.37
C HIS A 99 -22.23 1.90 7.53
N SER A 100 -21.83 1.87 6.25
CA SER A 100 -22.40 2.80 5.28
C SER A 100 -23.89 2.46 5.13
N LYS A 101 -24.74 3.47 4.97
CA LYS A 101 -26.16 3.24 4.65
C LYS A 101 -26.24 2.37 3.39
N MET A 102 -27.24 1.48 3.36
CA MET A 102 -27.48 0.45 2.33
C MET A 102 -26.84 0.78 0.98
N HIS A 103 -25.90 -0.06 0.56
CA HIS A 103 -25.52 -0.12 -0.84
C HIS A 103 -26.74 -0.65 -1.61
N THR A 104 -27.46 0.23 -2.32
CA THR A 104 -28.68 -0.09 -3.07
C THR A 104 -28.49 -1.30 -4.00
N HIS A 105 -27.28 -1.48 -4.52
CA HIS A 105 -26.93 -2.57 -5.43
C HIS A 105 -26.18 -3.74 -4.76
N ALA A 106 -25.93 -3.72 -3.44
CA ALA A 106 -25.27 -4.85 -2.78
C ALA A 106 -26.14 -6.11 -2.81
N LYS A 107 -27.45 -5.95 -2.72
CA LYS A 107 -28.41 -7.06 -2.85
C LYS A 107 -28.46 -7.59 -4.28
N ASN A 108 -28.32 -6.71 -5.29
CA ASN A 108 -28.45 -7.05 -6.71
C ASN A 108 -27.17 -7.65 -7.32
N GLN A 109 -26.16 -7.99 -6.52
CA GLN A 109 -24.94 -8.58 -7.07
C GLN A 109 -25.14 -10.07 -7.33
N GLU A 110 -24.64 -10.56 -8.47
CA GLU A 110 -24.82 -11.95 -8.95
C GLU A 110 -24.41 -13.02 -7.92
N TRP A 111 -23.43 -12.73 -7.07
CA TRP A 111 -22.93 -13.66 -6.05
C TRP A 111 -23.86 -13.83 -4.84
N TYR A 112 -24.93 -13.04 -4.74
CA TYR A 112 -26.01 -13.20 -3.76
C TYR A 112 -27.29 -13.82 -4.34
N GLN A 113 -27.24 -14.29 -5.60
CA GLN A 113 -28.37 -14.95 -6.24
C GLN A 113 -28.81 -16.16 -5.40
N GLY A 114 -30.06 -16.14 -4.94
CA GLY A 114 -30.64 -17.17 -4.06
C GLY A 114 -30.44 -16.97 -2.55
N VAL A 115 -29.66 -15.97 -2.11
CA VAL A 115 -29.47 -15.62 -0.69
C VAL A 115 -30.51 -14.62 -0.21
N PHE A 116 -30.87 -13.65 -1.07
CA PHE A 116 -31.93 -12.69 -0.81
C PHE A 116 -33.06 -12.86 -1.84
N ASP A 117 -34.31 -12.83 -1.39
CA ASP A 117 -35.47 -13.00 -2.27
C ASP A 117 -35.55 -11.90 -3.35
N GLU A 118 -34.99 -10.72 -3.04
CA GLU A 118 -34.97 -9.53 -3.89
C GLU A 118 -34.13 -9.72 -5.17
N VAL A 119 -33.23 -10.72 -5.22
CA VAL A 119 -32.40 -11.02 -6.40
C VAL A 119 -33.17 -11.83 -7.44
N LYS A 120 -34.22 -12.55 -7.03
CA LYS A 120 -35.02 -13.37 -7.95
C LYS A 120 -35.78 -12.53 -8.98
N GLU A 121 -36.15 -11.29 -8.61
CA GLU A 121 -36.99 -10.42 -9.45
C GLU A 121 -36.19 -9.75 -10.57
N TYR A 122 -34.91 -9.44 -10.33
CA TYR A 122 -34.04 -8.80 -11.32
C TYR A 122 -33.74 -9.70 -12.53
N ASP A 123 -33.61 -11.01 -12.32
CA ASP A 123 -33.41 -11.96 -13.42
C ASP A 123 -34.69 -12.17 -14.24
N LEU A 124 -35.86 -12.17 -13.62
CA LEU A 124 -37.12 -12.33 -14.34
C LEU A 124 -37.37 -11.13 -15.27
N ILE A 125 -37.21 -9.91 -14.76
CA ILE A 125 -37.42 -8.68 -15.56
C ILE A 125 -36.39 -8.57 -16.67
N ASN A 126 -35.10 -8.77 -16.37
CA ASN A 126 -34.05 -8.70 -17.41
C ASN A 126 -34.16 -9.81 -18.45
N ASN A 127 -34.57 -11.04 -18.08
CA ASN A 127 -34.74 -12.12 -19.07
C ASN A 127 -36.01 -11.96 -19.93
N ILE A 128 -37.05 -11.28 -19.42
CA ILE A 128 -38.21 -10.87 -20.21
C ILE A 128 -37.84 -9.71 -21.16
N GLU A 129 -37.14 -8.68 -20.67
CA GLU A 129 -36.70 -7.53 -21.47
C GLU A 129 -35.64 -7.90 -22.53
N LEU A 130 -34.81 -8.90 -22.26
CA LEU A 130 -33.84 -9.48 -23.21
C LEU A 130 -34.45 -10.57 -24.11
N GLY A 131 -35.76 -10.83 -24.01
CA GLY A 131 -36.49 -11.77 -24.87
C GLY A 131 -36.10 -13.25 -24.71
N LYS A 132 -35.49 -13.62 -23.58
CA LYS A 132 -35.00 -14.99 -23.32
C LYS A 132 -36.06 -15.93 -22.77
N ILE A 133 -37.22 -15.42 -22.34
CA ILE A 133 -38.36 -16.20 -21.87
C ILE A 133 -39.62 -15.66 -22.54
N GLN A 134 -40.32 -16.52 -23.29
CA GLN A 134 -41.64 -16.24 -23.89
C GLN A 134 -42.62 -17.34 -23.44
N PHE A 135 -43.80 -16.93 -22.98
CA PHE A 135 -44.92 -17.84 -22.64
C PHE A 135 -45.68 -18.26 -23.89
#